data_AF-A0A399IP15-F1
#
_entry.id   AF-A0A399IP15-F1
#
_cell.length_a   1.000
_cell.length_b   1.000
_cell.length_c   1.000
_cell.angle_alpha   90.00
_cell.angle_beta   90.00
_cell.angle_gamma   90.00
#
_symmetry.space_group_name_H-M   'P 1'
#
loop_
_entity.id
_entity.type
_entity.pdbx_description
1 polymer ?
#
loop_
_entity_poly.entity_id
_entity_poly.type
_entity_poly.pdbx_seq_one_letter_code
_entity_poly.pdbx_strand_id
1 'polypeptide(L)'
;MNKERLKKLLYDLDTTTKDLNKSLELVKKYSDNVELKSEFSNSLKYKYLSLFIIYEDFISMLLKEYNLYEIGMSIDKAIKKLNYAGYLTNKYSDFLHSARLIRNKIGHRYKQLSVESIIKFLEDNKEIFGEIHELIKSYLNVTTYEIKKNKNVLCENREENINKIA
;
A
#
# COMPACT_ATOMS: atom_id res chain seq x y z
N MET A 1 -8.62 -9.19 14.09
CA MET A 1 -7.21 -8.80 13.77
C MET A 1 -6.53 -8.38 15.06
N ASN A 2 -5.23 -8.63 15.23
CA ASN A 2 -4.54 -8.23 16.47
C ASN A 2 -4.46 -6.68 16.55
N LYS A 3 -5.21 -6.10 17.49
CA LYS A 3 -5.36 -4.64 17.63
C LYS A 3 -4.08 -3.94 18.05
N GLU A 4 -3.25 -4.53 18.90
CA GLU A 4 -1.98 -3.93 19.32
C GLU A 4 -0.99 -3.86 18.15
N ARG A 5 -0.89 -4.94 17.37
CA ARG A 5 -0.10 -4.97 16.14
C ARG A 5 -0.60 -3.93 15.13
N LEU A 6 -1.92 -3.77 15.00
CA LEU A 6 -2.51 -2.77 14.11
C LEU A 6 -2.20 -1.33 14.56
N LYS A 7 -2.28 -1.04 15.86
CA LYS A 7 -1.90 0.27 16.40
C LYS A 7 -0.43 0.59 16.11
N LYS A 8 0.46 -0.38 16.31
CA LYS A 8 1.88 -0.22 15.99
C LYS A 8 2.09 0.03 14.49
N LEU A 9 1.44 -0.77 13.64
CA LEU A 9 1.52 -0.63 12.18
C LEU A 9 1.04 0.77 11.72
N LEU A 10 -0.01 1.31 12.32
CA LEU A 10 -0.49 2.67 12.04
C LEU A 10 0.51 3.74 12.50
N TYR A 11 1.08 3.61 13.68
CA TYR A 11 2.13 4.52 14.14
C TYR A 11 3.35 4.53 13.19
N ASP A 12 3.77 3.34 12.76
CA ASP A 12 4.88 3.17 11.81
C ASP A 12 4.50 3.77 10.44
N LEU A 13 3.25 3.60 10.00
CA LEU A 13 2.71 4.18 8.76
C LEU A 13 2.71 5.71 8.79
N ASP A 14 2.20 6.30 9.88
CA ASP A 14 2.16 7.75 10.10
C ASP A 14 3.56 8.35 10.04
N THR A 15 4.47 7.78 10.82
CA THR A 15 5.85 8.27 10.94
C THR A 15 6.58 8.14 9.60
N THR A 16 6.45 6.99 8.93
CA THR A 16 7.11 6.73 7.65
C THR A 16 6.55 7.61 6.53
N THR A 17 5.23 7.82 6.50
CA THR A 17 4.58 8.70 5.51
C THR A 17 5.05 10.15 5.67
N LYS A 18 5.12 10.64 6.92
CA LYS A 18 5.65 11.98 7.22
C LYS A 18 7.09 12.14 6.75
N ASP A 19 7.95 11.17 7.07
CA ASP A 19 9.35 11.17 6.64
C ASP A 19 9.50 11.10 5.12
N LEU A 20 8.69 10.28 4.45
CA LEU A 20 8.68 10.15 3.00
C LEU A 20 8.32 11.48 2.33
N ASN A 21 7.26 12.14 2.82
CA ASN A 21 6.83 13.44 2.30
C ASN A 21 7.91 14.51 2.49
N LYS A 22 8.58 14.52 3.64
CA LYS A 22 9.72 15.42 3.88
C LYS A 22 10.87 15.16 2.90
N SER A 23 11.22 13.90 2.66
CA SER A 23 12.25 13.56 1.68
C SER A 23 11.84 13.98 0.26
N LEU A 24 10.58 13.80 -0.10
CA LEU A 24 10.03 14.24 -1.39
C LEU A 24 10.18 15.76 -1.59
N GLU A 25 9.83 16.54 -0.57
CA GLU A 25 9.98 18.00 -0.59
C GLU A 25 11.46 18.41 -0.73
N LEU A 26 12.37 17.76 0.00
CA LEU A 26 13.80 18.05 -0.06
C LEU A 26 14.40 17.75 -1.43
N VAL A 27 14.04 16.62 -2.07
CA VAL A 27 14.51 16.31 -3.44
C VAL A 27 14.12 17.41 -4.42
N LYS A 28 12.88 17.93 -4.32
CA LYS A 28 12.39 19.00 -5.20
C LYS A 28 13.07 20.33 -4.91
N LYS A 29 13.17 20.69 -3.63
CA LYS A 29 13.76 21.97 -3.17
C LYS A 29 15.21 22.12 -3.61
N TYR A 30 15.98 21.04 -3.61
CA TYR A 30 17.39 21.04 -3.97
C TYR A 30 17.65 20.43 -5.36
N SER A 31 16.68 20.51 -6.26
CA SER A 31 16.78 19.88 -7.59
C SER A 31 17.93 20.41 -8.46
N ASP A 32 18.35 21.66 -8.25
CA ASP A 32 19.48 22.28 -8.96
C ASP A 32 20.85 21.96 -8.32
N ASN A 33 20.89 21.42 -7.10
CA ASN A 33 22.13 21.01 -6.45
C ASN A 33 22.32 19.50 -6.62
N VAL A 34 23.24 19.11 -7.51
CA VAL A 34 23.46 17.70 -7.90
C VAL A 34 23.76 16.80 -6.70
N GLU A 35 24.62 17.23 -5.78
CA GLU A 35 25.04 16.45 -4.62
C GLU A 35 23.88 16.27 -3.63
N LEU A 36 23.22 17.36 -3.24
CA LEU A 36 22.08 17.32 -2.33
C LEU A 36 20.89 16.57 -2.95
N LYS A 37 20.62 16.76 -4.24
CA LYS A 37 19.59 16.01 -4.96
C LYS A 37 19.87 14.51 -4.88
N SER A 38 21.12 14.09 -5.09
CA SER A 38 21.52 12.69 -5.00
C SER A 38 21.25 12.11 -3.60
N GLU A 39 21.70 12.80 -2.55
CA GLU A 39 21.51 12.37 -1.16
C GLU A 39 20.02 12.29 -0.78
N PHE A 40 19.23 13.30 -1.09
CA PHE A 40 17.80 13.27 -0.81
C PHE A 40 17.06 12.24 -1.67
N SER A 41 17.54 11.96 -2.88
CA SER A 41 16.98 10.90 -3.73
C SER A 41 17.19 9.52 -3.11
N ASN A 42 18.36 9.28 -2.53
CA ASN A 42 18.64 8.05 -1.80
C ASN A 42 17.76 7.94 -0.55
N SER A 43 17.65 9.03 0.23
CA SER A 43 16.74 9.08 1.38
C SER A 43 15.30 8.76 0.99
N LEU A 44 14.79 9.36 -0.10
CA LEU A 44 13.43 9.09 -0.60
C LEU A 44 13.24 7.61 -0.96
N LYS A 45 14.22 7.00 -1.67
CA LYS A 45 14.20 5.58 -2.02
C LYS A 45 14.14 4.69 -0.76
N TYR A 46 14.95 4.98 0.26
CA TYR A 46 14.95 4.21 1.50
C TYR A 46 13.61 4.34 2.25
N LYS A 47 13.07 5.55 2.36
CA LYS A 47 11.76 5.77 3.01
C LYS A 47 10.62 5.10 2.23
N TYR A 48 10.70 5.06 0.90
CA TYR A 48 9.76 4.31 0.07
C TYR A 48 9.82 2.80 0.35
N LEU A 49 11.02 2.23 0.46
CA LEU A 49 11.20 0.81 0.83
C LEU A 49 10.58 0.52 2.20
N SER A 50 10.82 1.38 3.20
CA SER A 50 10.22 1.27 4.53
C SER A 50 8.69 1.31 4.48
N LEU A 51 8.11 2.22 3.69
CA LEU A 51 6.66 2.30 3.52
C LEU A 51 6.08 1.00 2.92
N PHE A 52 6.76 0.43 1.93
CA PHE A 52 6.29 -0.81 1.33
C PHE A 52 6.35 -2.00 2.29
N ILE A 53 7.33 -2.07 3.19
CA ILE A 53 7.38 -3.10 4.24
C ILE A 53 6.13 -3.02 5.14
N ILE A 54 5.69 -1.82 5.47
CA ILE A 54 4.46 -1.61 6.26
C ILE A 54 3.23 -2.14 5.52
N TYR A 55 3.16 -1.96 4.19
CA TYR A 55 2.10 -2.57 3.39
C TYR A 55 2.19 -4.09 3.33
N GLU A 56 3.38 -4.67 3.26
CA GLU A 56 3.57 -6.13 3.34
C GLU A 56 3.11 -6.70 4.68
N ASP A 57 3.38 -5.99 5.78
CA ASP A 57 2.90 -6.35 7.11
C ASP A 57 1.38 -6.27 7.20
N PHE A 58 0.77 -5.22 6.65
CA PHE A 58 -0.69 -5.09 6.60
C PHE A 58 -1.34 -6.20 5.77
N ILE A 59 -0.82 -6.49 4.57
CA ILE A 59 -1.26 -7.61 3.72
C ILE A 59 -1.17 -8.92 4.49
N SER A 60 -0.07 -9.16 5.21
CA SER A 60 0.12 -10.34 6.04
C SER A 60 -0.90 -10.43 7.18
N MET A 61 -1.28 -9.29 7.77
CA MET A 61 -2.32 -9.23 8.79
C MET A 61 -3.70 -9.54 8.21
N LEU A 62 -4.05 -9.01 7.03
CA LEU A 62 -5.30 -9.34 6.34
C LEU A 62 -5.39 -10.82 5.99
N LEU A 63 -4.32 -11.40 5.44
CA LEU A 63 -4.29 -12.82 5.09
C LEU A 63 -4.54 -13.72 6.31
N LYS A 64 -3.95 -13.37 7.46
CA LYS A 64 -4.14 -14.11 8.71
C LYS A 64 -5.55 -13.93 9.26
N GLU A 65 -6.07 -12.71 9.22
CA GLU A 65 -7.42 -12.40 9.69
C GLU A 65 -8.49 -13.22 8.95
N TYR A 66 -8.32 -13.40 7.65
CA TYR A 66 -9.29 -14.08 6.80
C TYR A 66 -8.95 -15.53 6.51
N ASN A 67 -7.98 -16.13 7.22
CA ASN A 67 -7.52 -17.51 7.02
C ASN A 67 -7.11 -17.82 5.57
N LEU A 68 -6.53 -16.84 4.87
CA LEU A 68 -6.05 -16.96 3.48
C LEU A 68 -4.52 -17.17 3.39
N TYR A 69 -3.81 -17.11 4.52
CA TYR A 69 -2.36 -17.23 4.58
C TYR A 69 -1.87 -18.62 4.15
N GLU A 70 -0.79 -18.65 3.36
CA GLU A 70 -0.07 -19.87 2.97
C GLU A 70 1.44 -19.63 3.15
N ILE A 71 2.16 -20.67 3.56
CA ILE A 71 3.62 -20.61 3.71
C ILE A 71 4.27 -20.37 2.33
N GLY A 72 5.26 -19.48 2.27
CA GLY A 72 5.99 -19.18 1.04
C GLY A 72 5.20 -18.38 0.00
N MET A 73 4.04 -17.81 0.37
CA MET A 73 3.26 -16.97 -0.53
C MET A 73 4.02 -15.69 -0.90
N SER A 74 4.12 -15.40 -2.21
CA SER A 74 4.66 -14.13 -2.67
C SER A 74 3.69 -12.98 -2.44
N ILE A 75 4.19 -11.76 -2.29
CA ILE A 75 3.35 -10.56 -2.14
C ILE A 75 2.41 -10.36 -3.33
N ASP A 76 2.85 -10.69 -4.55
CA ASP A 76 1.98 -10.63 -5.74
C ASP A 76 0.79 -11.60 -5.63
N LYS A 77 1.04 -12.84 -5.20
CA LYS A 77 -0.01 -13.84 -4.95
C LYS A 77 -0.94 -13.40 -3.82
N ALA A 78 -0.39 -12.81 -2.75
CA ALA A 78 -1.14 -12.30 -1.61
C ALA A 78 -2.14 -11.21 -2.01
N ILE A 79 -1.68 -10.20 -2.77
CA ILE A 79 -2.52 -9.10 -3.27
C ILE A 79 -3.67 -9.65 -4.13
N LYS A 80 -3.35 -10.51 -5.10
CA LYS A 80 -4.35 -11.15 -5.98
C LYS A 80 -5.37 -11.97 -5.19
N LYS A 81 -4.92 -12.72 -4.17
CA LYS A 81 -5.80 -13.57 -3.35
C LYS A 81 -6.77 -12.73 -2.51
N LEU A 82 -6.30 -11.64 -1.90
CA LEU A 82 -7.14 -10.71 -1.15
C LEU A 82 -8.13 -9.97 -2.06
N ASN A 83 -7.71 -9.61 -3.27
CA ASN A 83 -8.59 -9.00 -4.26
C ASN A 83 -9.69 -9.97 -4.73
N TYR A 84 -9.33 -11.19 -5.11
CA TYR A 84 -10.28 -12.22 -5.53
C TYR A 84 -11.33 -12.53 -4.45
N ALA A 85 -10.91 -12.54 -3.18
CA ALA A 85 -11.78 -12.76 -2.03
C ALA A 85 -12.61 -11.52 -1.63
N GLY A 86 -12.43 -10.37 -2.29
CA GLY A 86 -13.21 -9.14 -2.04
C GLY A 86 -12.74 -8.30 -0.85
N TYR A 87 -11.55 -8.59 -0.30
CA TYR A 87 -10.97 -7.81 0.82
C TYR A 87 -10.10 -6.63 0.35
N LEU A 88 -9.71 -6.63 -0.92
CA LEU A 88 -9.11 -5.47 -1.60
C LEU A 88 -9.90 -5.18 -2.87
N THR A 89 -10.20 -3.91 -3.12
CA THR A 89 -10.77 -3.48 -4.41
C THR A 89 -9.72 -3.61 -5.51
N ASN A 90 -10.14 -3.60 -6.78
CA ASN A 90 -9.21 -3.56 -7.92
C ASN A 90 -8.28 -2.35 -7.82
N LYS A 91 -8.83 -1.18 -7.47
CA LYS A 91 -8.08 0.06 -7.22
C LYS A 91 -6.92 -0.14 -6.24
N TYR A 92 -7.17 -0.74 -5.07
CA TYR A 92 -6.11 -0.96 -4.07
C TYR A 92 -5.14 -2.05 -4.48
N SER A 93 -5.63 -3.10 -5.14
CA SER A 93 -4.80 -4.17 -5.69
C SER A 93 -3.80 -3.65 -6.73
N ASP A 94 -4.27 -2.84 -7.69
CA ASP A 94 -3.46 -2.27 -8.77
C ASP A 94 -2.41 -1.31 -8.25
N PHE A 95 -2.79 -0.48 -7.27
CA PHE A 95 -1.85 0.38 -6.54
C PHE A 95 -0.76 -0.44 -5.84
N LEU A 96 -1.13 -1.44 -5.03
CA LEU A 96 -0.17 -2.27 -4.29
C LEU A 96 0.74 -3.07 -5.23
N HIS A 97 0.21 -3.55 -6.35
CA HIS A 97 0.99 -4.21 -7.38
C HIS A 97 2.01 -3.25 -8.01
N SER A 98 1.60 -2.03 -8.37
CA SER A 98 2.49 -1.01 -8.91
C SER A 98 3.56 -0.60 -7.89
N ALA A 99 3.16 -0.41 -6.64
CA ALA A 99 4.05 -0.07 -5.55
C ALA A 99 5.13 -1.15 -5.32
N ARG A 100 4.73 -2.43 -5.41
CA ARG A 100 5.62 -3.60 -5.35
C ARG A 100 6.66 -3.58 -6.46
N LEU A 101 6.25 -3.27 -7.69
CA LEU A 101 7.16 -3.22 -8.82
C LEU A 101 8.23 -2.13 -8.64
N ILE A 102 7.85 -0.97 -8.10
CA ILE A 102 8.79 0.10 -7.76
C ILE A 102 9.76 -0.38 -6.67
N ARG A 103 9.25 -0.95 -5.57
CA ARG A 103 10.07 -1.50 -4.48
C ARG A 103 11.08 -2.53 -4.99
N ASN A 104 10.65 -3.44 -5.86
CA ASN A 104 11.54 -4.42 -6.48
C ASN A 104 12.64 -3.74 -7.32
N LYS A 105 12.29 -2.75 -8.14
CA LYS A 105 13.28 -2.00 -8.95
C LYS A 105 14.28 -1.22 -8.09
N ILE A 106 13.86 -0.66 -6.95
CA ILE A 106 14.78 0.02 -6.02
C ILE A 106 15.77 -0.98 -5.41
N GLY A 107 15.30 -2.19 -5.06
CA GLY A 107 16.14 -3.25 -4.49
C GLY A 107 17.12 -3.92 -5.47
N HIS A 108 16.95 -3.74 -6.78
CA HIS A 108 17.84 -4.31 -7.80
C HIS A 108 18.96 -3.33 -8.20
N ARG A 109 20.21 -3.79 -8.16
CA ARG A 109 21.40 -2.97 -8.48
C ARG A 109 21.55 -2.56 -9.96
N TYR A 110 20.90 -3.27 -10.89
CA TYR A 110 21.19 -3.15 -12.33
C TYR A 110 20.10 -2.44 -13.15
N LYS A 111 18.92 -2.16 -12.58
CA LYS A 111 17.81 -1.44 -13.24
C LYS A 111 17.10 -0.52 -12.24
N GLN A 112 17.89 0.35 -11.60
CA GLN A 112 17.37 1.24 -10.58
C GLN A 112 16.40 2.24 -11.21
N LEU A 113 15.21 2.35 -10.61
CA LEU A 113 14.20 3.30 -11.05
C LEU A 113 14.70 4.74 -10.81
N SER A 114 14.46 5.65 -11.74
CA SER A 114 14.81 7.06 -11.54
C SER A 114 14.02 7.65 -10.38
N VAL A 115 14.60 8.62 -9.69
CA VAL A 115 13.91 9.29 -8.58
C VAL A 115 12.66 10.01 -9.09
N GLU A 116 12.71 10.57 -10.30
CA GLU A 116 11.59 11.24 -10.97
C GLU A 116 10.39 10.29 -11.15
N SER A 117 10.64 9.01 -11.47
CA SER A 117 9.57 8.02 -11.59
C SER A 117 8.94 7.67 -10.24
N ILE A 118 9.73 7.67 -9.16
CA ILE A 118 9.22 7.46 -7.79
C ILE A 118 8.38 8.66 -7.38
N ILE A 119 8.88 9.88 -7.60
CA ILE A 119 8.18 11.14 -7.33
C ILE A 119 6.83 11.16 -8.04
N LYS A 120 6.83 10.91 -9.35
CA LYS A 120 5.60 10.86 -10.15
C LYS A 120 4.61 9.85 -9.60
N PHE A 121 5.05 8.63 -9.28
CA PHE A 121 4.17 7.62 -8.69
C PHE A 121 3.55 8.08 -7.36
N LEU A 122 4.34 8.69 -6.48
CA LEU A 122 3.86 9.20 -5.20
C LEU A 122 2.82 10.32 -5.36
N GLU A 123 3.02 11.20 -6.33
CA GLU A 123 2.10 12.30 -6.63
C GLU A 123 0.81 11.81 -7.29
N ASP A 124 0.93 11.01 -8.34
CA ASP A 124 -0.20 10.46 -9.10
C ASP A 124 -1.13 9.60 -8.22
N ASN A 125 -0.59 9.04 -7.12
CA ASN A 125 -1.34 8.16 -6.23
C ASN A 125 -1.58 8.75 -4.84
N LYS A 126 -1.35 10.05 -4.62
CA LYS A 126 -1.47 10.70 -3.29
C LYS A 126 -2.83 10.45 -2.62
N GLU A 127 -3.91 10.48 -3.39
CA GLU A 127 -5.26 10.19 -2.89
C GLU A 127 -5.38 8.74 -2.44
N ILE A 128 -4.85 7.79 -3.21
CA ILE A 128 -4.88 6.35 -2.89
C ILE A 128 -4.06 6.06 -1.63
N PHE A 129 -2.93 6.75 -1.42
CA PHE A 129 -2.17 6.65 -0.17
C PHE A 129 -3.05 7.01 1.04
N GLY A 130 -3.82 8.11 0.95
CA GLY A 130 -4.76 8.53 1.98
C GLY A 130 -5.89 7.51 2.19
N GLU A 131 -6.45 6.98 1.11
CA GLU A 131 -7.51 5.96 1.18
C GLU A 131 -7.03 4.65 1.82
N ILE A 132 -5.83 4.17 1.48
CA ILE A 132 -5.26 2.97 2.11
C ILE A 132 -4.98 3.21 3.58
N HIS A 133 -4.51 4.40 3.94
CA HIS A 133 -4.31 4.74 5.35
C HIS A 133 -5.63 4.69 6.13
N GLU A 134 -6.68 5.32 5.63
CA GLU A 134 -8.01 5.27 6.26
C GLU A 134 -8.59 3.85 6.24
N LEU A 135 -8.33 3.05 5.20
CA LEU A 135 -8.66 1.61 5.18
C LEU A 135 -8.00 0.89 6.35
N ILE A 136 -6.68 1.01 6.53
CA ILE A 136 -5.95 0.36 7.63
C ILE A 136 -6.52 0.80 8.98
N LYS A 137 -6.79 2.09 9.14
CA LYS A 137 -7.35 2.68 10.36
C LYS A 137 -8.76 2.18 10.65
N SER A 138 -9.58 1.95 9.63
CA SER A 138 -10.95 1.44 9.79
C SER A 138 -10.98 0.12 10.58
N TYR A 139 -9.96 -0.73 10.42
CA TYR A 139 -9.84 -1.99 11.15
C TYR A 139 -9.61 -1.84 12.67
N LEU A 140 -9.26 -0.66 13.18
CA LEU A 140 -9.26 -0.39 14.63
C LEU A 140 -10.69 -0.20 15.17
N ASN A 141 -11.55 0.39 14.34
CA ASN A 141 -12.91 0.80 14.69
C ASN A 141 -13.95 -0.28 14.44
N VAL A 142 -13.59 -1.37 13.75
CA VAL A 142 -14.47 -2.53 13.57
C VAL A 142 -14.78 -3.13 14.95
N THR A 143 -16.01 -2.89 15.40
CA THR A 143 -16.67 -3.79 16.35
C THR A 143 -17.15 -5.01 15.57
N THR A 144 -17.16 -6.19 16.20
CA THR A 144 -17.44 -7.51 15.61
C THR A 144 -18.77 -7.62 14.82
N TYR A 145 -19.63 -6.60 14.85
CA TYR A 145 -20.90 -6.54 14.15
C TYR A 145 -20.82 -6.12 12.66
N GLU A 146 -19.81 -5.36 12.22
CA GLU A 146 -19.79 -4.77 10.87
C GLU A 146 -19.20 -5.69 9.77
N ILE A 147 -18.49 -6.74 10.17
CA ILE A 147 -17.90 -7.73 9.23
C ILE A 147 -19.00 -8.50 8.47
N LYS A 148 -20.20 -8.65 9.05
CA LYS A 148 -21.36 -9.25 8.36
C LYS A 148 -22.02 -8.30 7.36
N LYS A 149 -21.92 -6.98 7.54
CA LYS A 149 -22.60 -5.99 6.69
C LYS A 149 -21.78 -5.64 5.43
N ASN A 150 -20.45 -5.63 5.54
CA ASN A 150 -19.56 -5.42 4.38
C ASN A 150 -19.61 -6.57 3.36
N LYS A 151 -20.11 -7.76 3.72
CA LYS A 151 -20.44 -8.80 2.74
C LYS A 151 -21.62 -8.42 1.85
N ASN A 152 -22.64 -7.73 2.37
CA ASN A 152 -23.84 -7.41 1.58
C ASN A 152 -23.59 -6.26 0.60
N VAL A 153 -22.89 -5.21 1.01
CA VAL A 153 -22.62 -4.04 0.13
C VAL A 153 -21.64 -4.39 -1.01
N LEU A 154 -20.71 -5.34 -0.81
CA LEU A 154 -19.79 -5.79 -1.86
C LEU A 154 -20.38 -6.88 -2.77
N CYS A 155 -21.37 -7.65 -2.30
CA CYS A 155 -22.08 -8.64 -3.12
C CYS A 155 -23.15 -8.00 -4.01
N GLU A 156 -23.85 -6.96 -3.56
CA GLU A 156 -24.88 -6.25 -4.36
C GLU A 156 -24.30 -5.67 -5.65
N ASN A 157 -23.04 -5.20 -5.62
CA ASN A 157 -22.35 -4.67 -6.81
C ASN A 157 -21.96 -5.74 -7.86
N ARG A 158 -22.05 -7.04 -7.53
CA ARG A 158 -21.81 -8.13 -8.50
C ARG A 158 -23.09 -8.58 -9.20
N GLU A 159 -24.25 -8.57 -8.52
CA GLU A 159 -25.52 -8.99 -9.13
C GLU A 159 -26.02 -7.98 -10.17
N GLU A 160 -25.79 -6.68 -9.96
CA GLU A 160 -26.16 -5.65 -10.95
C GLU A 160 -25.32 -5.68 -12.24
N ASN A 161 -24.08 -6.18 -12.20
CA ASN A 161 -23.21 -6.28 -13.37
C ASN A 161 -23.44 -7.56 -14.18
N ILE A 162 -23.93 -8.64 -13.58
CA ILE A 162 -24.26 -9.88 -14.29
C ILE A 162 -25.58 -9.70 -15.08
N ASN A 163 -26.54 -8.94 -14.54
CA ASN A 163 -27.83 -8.70 -15.20
C ASN A 163 -27.82 -7.60 -16.28
N LYS A 164 -26.67 -6.94 -16.53
CA LYS A 164 -26.49 -6.00 -17.65
C LYS A 164 -25.80 -6.61 -18.88
N ILE A 165 -25.37 -7.87 -18.78
CA ILE A 165 -24.66 -8.59 -19.85
C ILE A 165 -25.46 -9.82 -20.33
N ALA A 166 -26.69 -10.02 -19.82
CA ALA A 166 -27.61 -11.07 -20.26
C ALA A 166 -28.76 -10.47 -21.09
#